data_AF-A0A395Y9X8-F1
#
_entry.id   AF-A0A395Y9X8-F1
#
_cell.length_a   1.000
_cell.length_b   1.000
_cell.length_c   1.000
_cell.angle_alpha   90.00
_cell.angle_beta   90.00
_cell.angle_gamma   90.00
#
_symmetry.space_group_name_H-M   'P 1'
#
loop_
_entity.id
_entity.type
_entity.pdbx_description
1 polymer ?
#
loop_
_entity_poly.entity_id
_entity_poly.type
_entity_poly.pdbx_seq_one_letter_code
_entity_poly.pdbx_strand_id
1 'polypeptide(L)'
;MNGQTKRLRLLFVGNSHTFFNDMPEMVAERFREDGYDCEVAMIAHGGWSLGQLVEEPEVQFNIRYGHYDYVMLQDMSNPFESERRFIRSIAILVQWIRETGASPVLYLPWTRCDGEARQAAMTETYKKAAEVYQIPLAPAGEYWWEYRKEHPEIEMYYEDGTHASEAGSEFAAGYIYCTILADMKQKQ
;
A
#
# COMPACT_ATOMS: atom_id res chain seq x y z
N MET A 1 8.92 10.62 -32.82
CA MET A 1 8.38 11.49 -31.76
C MET A 1 9.17 11.18 -30.52
N ASN A 2 10.05 12.09 -30.07
CA ASN A 2 10.80 11.91 -28.83
C ASN A 2 9.87 12.18 -27.65
N GLY A 3 9.05 11.20 -27.28
CA GLY A 3 8.33 11.23 -26.01
C GLY A 3 9.33 10.94 -24.90
N GLN A 4 9.63 11.93 -24.06
CA GLN A 4 10.37 11.66 -22.84
C GLN A 4 9.53 10.74 -21.98
N THR A 5 10.00 9.50 -21.78
CA THR A 5 9.43 8.56 -20.82
C THR A 5 9.43 9.23 -19.44
N LYS A 6 8.27 9.33 -18.80
CA LYS A 6 8.15 9.98 -17.50
C LYS A 6 8.70 9.02 -16.44
N ARG A 7 9.76 9.42 -15.75
CA ARG A 7 10.29 8.66 -14.61
C ARG A 7 9.27 8.64 -13.47
N LEU A 8 9.13 7.50 -12.82
CA LEU A 8 8.29 7.30 -11.64
C LEU A 8 9.04 6.42 -10.64
N ARG A 9 9.12 6.84 -9.38
CA ARG A 9 9.82 6.09 -8.34
C ARG A 9 8.90 5.84 -7.16
N LEU A 10 8.70 4.57 -6.85
CA LEU A 10 7.75 4.10 -5.86
C LEU A 10 8.51 3.47 -4.68
N LEU A 11 8.17 3.85 -3.45
CA LEU A 11 8.62 3.15 -2.24
C LEU A 11 7.43 2.54 -1.53
N PHE A 12 7.50 1.24 -1.23
CA PHE A 12 6.54 0.58 -0.36
C PHE A 12 7.14 0.38 1.04
N VAL A 13 6.42 0.81 2.08
CA VAL A 13 6.80 0.59 3.48
C VAL A 13 5.70 -0.24 4.13
N GLY A 14 6.03 -1.47 4.57
CA GLY A 14 5.03 -2.35 5.16
C GLY A 14 5.56 -3.71 5.60
N ASN A 15 4.80 -4.77 5.34
CA ASN A 15 5.12 -6.13 5.79
C ASN A 15 4.81 -7.17 4.71
N SER A 16 4.44 -8.38 5.12
CA SER A 16 4.17 -9.48 4.20
C SER A 16 2.95 -9.26 3.32
N HIS A 17 2.00 -8.40 3.69
CA HIS A 17 0.93 -7.97 2.78
C HIS A 17 1.41 -7.02 1.67
N THR A 18 2.67 -6.56 1.76
CA THR A 18 3.37 -5.82 0.72
C THR A 18 4.27 -6.76 -0.09
N PHE A 19 5.21 -7.49 0.52
CA PHE A 19 6.23 -8.22 -0.26
C PHE A 19 5.75 -9.52 -0.92
N PHE A 20 4.60 -10.09 -0.53
CA PHE A 20 4.15 -11.36 -1.11
C PHE A 20 3.87 -11.25 -2.61
N ASN A 21 4.34 -12.25 -3.35
CA ASN A 21 4.28 -12.31 -4.82
C ASN A 21 4.95 -11.12 -5.53
N ASP A 22 5.83 -10.39 -4.83
CA ASP A 22 6.45 -9.16 -5.35
C ASP A 22 5.40 -8.13 -5.85
N MET A 23 4.31 -7.97 -5.09
CA MET A 23 3.21 -7.05 -5.43
C MET A 23 3.66 -5.62 -5.81
N PRO A 24 4.69 -5.02 -5.17
CA PRO A 24 5.26 -3.75 -5.62
C PRO A 24 5.71 -3.75 -7.09
N GLU A 25 6.27 -4.85 -7.58
CA GLU A 25 6.68 -5.00 -8.98
C GLU A 25 5.46 -5.09 -9.92
N MET A 26 4.39 -5.78 -9.51
CA MET A 26 3.13 -5.79 -10.26
C MET A 26 2.55 -4.38 -10.45
N VAL A 27 2.73 -3.49 -9.47
CA VAL A 27 2.35 -2.06 -9.60
C VAL A 27 3.27 -1.35 -10.60
N ALA A 28 4.58 -1.58 -10.53
CA ALA A 28 5.55 -0.98 -11.44
C ALA A 28 5.32 -1.43 -12.90
N GLU A 29 4.99 -2.69 -13.12
CA GLU A 29 4.66 -3.25 -14.44
C GLU A 29 3.50 -2.51 -15.10
N ARG A 30 2.41 -2.28 -14.37
CA ARG A 30 1.25 -1.52 -14.87
C ARG A 30 1.63 -0.10 -15.31
N PHE A 31 2.50 0.58 -14.56
CA PHE A 31 3.02 1.88 -14.97
C PHE A 31 3.97 1.80 -16.17
N ARG A 32 4.78 0.75 -16.27
CA ARG A 32 5.64 0.52 -17.44
C ARG A 32 4.81 0.27 -18.70
N GLU A 33 3.69 -0.44 -18.60
CA GLU A 33 2.72 -0.62 -19.70
C GLU A 33 2.09 0.71 -20.15
N ASP A 34 1.88 1.65 -19.22
CA ASP A 34 1.42 3.01 -19.51
C ASP A 34 2.50 3.96 -20.05
N GLY A 35 3.73 3.47 -20.24
CA GLY A 35 4.83 4.26 -20.80
C GLY A 35 5.60 5.10 -19.79
N TYR A 36 5.55 4.74 -18.49
CA TYR A 36 6.44 5.30 -17.47
C TYR A 36 7.74 4.50 -17.36
N ASP A 37 8.81 5.18 -16.97
CA ASP A 37 10.06 4.54 -16.52
C ASP A 37 9.93 4.37 -15.00
N CYS A 38 9.23 3.30 -14.60
CA CYS A 38 8.85 3.06 -13.21
C CYS A 38 9.89 2.19 -12.49
N GLU A 39 10.51 2.76 -11.45
CA GLU A 39 11.33 2.04 -10.48
C GLU A 39 10.52 1.82 -9.20
N VAL A 40 10.69 0.65 -8.58
CA VAL A 40 10.08 0.34 -7.28
C VAL A 40 11.11 -0.19 -6.30
N ALA A 41 10.94 0.20 -5.03
CA ALA A 41 11.65 -0.36 -3.91
C ALA A 41 10.65 -0.67 -2.79
N MET A 42 11.03 -1.56 -1.87
CA MET A 42 10.27 -1.81 -0.66
C MET A 42 11.17 -1.92 0.57
N ILE A 43 10.65 -1.46 1.71
CA ILE A 43 11.16 -1.74 3.04
C ILE A 43 10.05 -2.46 3.77
N ALA A 44 10.16 -3.79 3.83
CA ALA A 44 9.11 -4.62 4.39
C ALA A 44 9.65 -5.74 5.26
N HIS A 45 9.09 -5.87 6.46
CA HIS A 45 9.46 -6.90 7.43
C HIS A 45 8.23 -7.73 7.82
N GLY A 46 8.32 -9.06 7.70
CA GLY A 46 7.20 -9.96 7.99
C GLY A 46 6.71 -9.80 9.44
N GLY A 47 5.40 -9.57 9.60
CA GLY A 47 4.77 -9.38 10.92
C GLY A 47 5.05 -8.05 11.62
N TRP A 48 5.65 -7.07 10.93
CA TRP A 48 5.92 -5.75 11.52
C TRP A 48 4.77 -4.78 11.28
N SER A 49 4.51 -3.93 12.27
CA SER A 49 3.66 -2.74 12.14
C SER A 49 4.43 -1.54 11.59
N LEU A 50 3.71 -0.54 11.06
CA LEU A 50 4.28 0.80 10.80
C LEU A 50 4.79 1.44 12.09
N GLY A 51 4.25 1.04 13.25
CA GLY A 51 4.76 1.40 14.59
C GLY A 51 6.19 0.98 14.84
N GLN A 52 6.62 -0.14 14.27
CA GLN A 52 8.01 -0.62 14.37
C GLN A 52 8.85 0.00 13.26
N LEU A 53 8.36 0.00 12.02
CA LEU A 53 9.08 0.52 10.86
C LEU A 53 9.44 2.00 10.98
N VAL A 54 8.55 2.82 11.58
CA VAL A 54 8.83 4.26 11.76
C VAL A 54 10.01 4.54 12.69
N GLU A 55 10.39 3.59 13.53
CA GLU A 55 11.53 3.74 14.44
C GLU A 55 12.85 3.28 13.77
N GLU A 56 12.79 2.65 12.59
CA GLU A 56 13.97 2.17 11.86
C GLU A 56 14.67 3.29 11.08
N PRO A 57 15.99 3.51 11.28
CA PRO A 57 16.74 4.52 10.55
C PRO A 57 16.69 4.36 9.03
N GLU A 58 16.60 3.12 8.54
CA GLU A 58 16.52 2.82 7.11
C GLU A 58 15.26 3.41 6.47
N VAL A 59 14.11 3.36 7.16
CA VAL A 59 12.85 3.92 6.67
C VAL A 59 12.96 5.44 6.57
N GLN A 60 13.50 6.09 7.60
CA GLN A 60 13.71 7.54 7.57
C GLN A 60 14.69 7.96 6.47
N PHE A 61 15.80 7.23 6.33
CA PHE A 61 16.82 7.52 5.32
C PHE A 61 16.27 7.38 3.90
N ASN A 62 15.59 6.27 3.60
CA ASN A 62 15.02 6.04 2.28
C ASN A 62 13.94 7.06 1.95
N ILE A 63 13.03 7.37 2.88
CA ILE A 63 12.02 8.40 2.62
C ILE A 63 12.70 9.73 2.27
N ARG A 64 13.67 10.18 3.09
CA ARG A 64 14.29 11.51 2.94
C ARG A 64 15.22 11.67 1.75
N TYR A 65 15.96 10.62 1.39
CA TYR A 65 17.04 10.70 0.41
C TYR A 65 16.85 9.78 -0.79
N GLY A 66 15.79 8.96 -0.79
CA GLY A 66 15.50 8.04 -1.87
C GLY A 66 14.90 8.71 -3.10
N HIS A 67 14.47 9.98 -3.01
CA HIS A 67 13.86 10.75 -4.11
C HIS A 67 12.72 10.00 -4.81
N TYR A 68 11.78 9.50 -4.01
CA TYR A 68 10.57 8.83 -4.47
C TYR A 68 9.50 9.85 -4.86
N ASP A 69 8.65 9.51 -5.82
CA ASP A 69 7.48 10.30 -6.19
C ASP A 69 6.28 9.95 -5.31
N TYR A 70 6.13 8.66 -5.00
CA TYR A 70 5.08 8.11 -4.15
C TYR A 70 5.65 7.16 -3.10
N VAL A 71 5.07 7.22 -1.90
CA VAL A 71 5.41 6.30 -0.80
C VAL A 71 4.14 5.65 -0.28
N MET A 72 4.03 4.34 -0.43
CA MET A 72 2.90 3.53 0.00
C MET A 72 3.12 3.05 1.42
N LEU A 73 2.16 3.32 2.30
CA LEU A 73 2.19 2.96 3.71
C LEU A 73 1.18 1.84 3.96
N GLN A 74 1.65 0.71 4.46
CA GLN A 74 0.82 -0.44 4.81
C GLN A 74 1.12 -0.92 6.22
N ASP A 75 0.10 -0.96 7.09
CA ASP A 75 0.23 -1.45 8.46
C ASP A 75 -0.38 -2.85 8.64
N MET A 76 -0.13 -3.47 9.79
CA MET A 76 -0.66 -4.77 10.21
C MET A 76 -2.17 -4.89 10.00
N SER A 77 -2.57 -6.01 9.40
CA SER A 77 -3.98 -6.39 9.21
C SER A 77 -4.49 -7.32 10.31
N ASN A 78 -3.61 -8.10 10.95
CA ASN A 78 -4.01 -9.12 11.92
C ASN A 78 -2.89 -9.53 12.91
N PRO A 79 -3.06 -9.27 14.22
CA PRO A 79 -4.06 -8.36 14.80
C PRO A 79 -3.74 -6.90 14.46
N PHE A 80 -4.77 -6.10 14.20
CA PHE A 80 -4.62 -4.65 14.19
C PHE A 80 -4.34 -4.18 15.63
N GLU A 81 -3.07 -3.91 15.95
CA GLU A 81 -2.61 -3.83 17.34
C GLU A 81 -3.20 -2.64 18.11
N SER A 82 -3.18 -1.44 17.51
CA SER A 82 -3.59 -0.21 18.19
C SER A 82 -3.84 0.92 17.20
N GLU A 83 -5.08 1.43 17.15
CA GLU A 83 -5.43 2.62 16.37
C GLU A 83 -4.53 3.81 16.74
N ARG A 84 -4.25 4.00 18.04
CA ARG A 84 -3.37 5.08 18.49
C ARG A 84 -1.95 4.96 17.92
N ARG A 85 -1.37 3.74 17.90
CA ARG A 85 -0.04 3.50 17.33
C ARG A 85 -0.06 3.72 15.82
N PHE A 86 -1.04 3.15 15.13
CA PHE A 86 -1.26 3.34 13.70
C PHE A 86 -1.31 4.83 13.33
N ILE A 87 -2.20 5.61 13.96
CA ILE A 87 -2.35 7.04 13.70
C ILE A 87 -1.06 7.82 13.99
N ARG A 88 -0.34 7.51 15.08
CA ARG A 88 0.96 8.13 15.37
C ARG A 88 1.96 7.87 14.24
N SER A 89 2.06 6.62 13.78
CA SER A 89 2.98 6.25 12.71
C SER A 89 2.64 6.94 11.39
N ILE A 90 1.36 6.95 11.01
CA ILE A 90 0.90 7.68 9.82
C ILE A 90 1.26 9.16 9.92
N ALA A 91 1.05 9.81 11.08
CA ALA A 91 1.39 11.22 11.27
C ALA A 91 2.87 11.51 10.95
N ILE A 92 3.77 10.70 11.52
CA ILE A 92 5.22 10.87 11.38
C ILE A 92 5.65 10.59 9.93
N LEU A 93 5.19 9.47 9.36
CA LEU A 93 5.58 9.06 8.01
C LEU A 93 5.06 10.05 6.97
N VAL A 94 3.80 10.48 7.06
CA VAL A 94 3.23 11.50 6.16
C VAL A 94 4.01 12.80 6.24
N GLN A 95 4.43 13.22 7.44
CA GLN A 95 5.28 14.40 7.59
C GLN A 95 6.61 14.22 6.83
N TRP A 96 7.33 13.13 7.06
CA TRP A 96 8.62 12.89 6.40
C TRP A 96 8.49 12.81 4.88
N ILE A 97 7.44 12.17 4.37
CA ILE A 97 7.19 12.04 2.94
C ILE A 97 6.96 13.43 2.33
N ARG A 98 6.09 14.25 2.95
CA ARG A 98 5.80 15.61 2.46
C ARG A 98 7.01 16.55 2.50
N GLU A 99 7.90 16.41 3.48
CA GLU A 99 9.15 17.17 3.57
C GLU A 99 10.05 17.00 2.33
N THR A 100 9.87 15.92 1.57
CA THR A 100 10.66 15.59 0.36
C THR A 100 9.99 16.01 -0.94
N GLY A 101 8.72 16.43 -0.89
CA GLY A 101 7.87 16.65 -2.07
C GLY A 101 7.19 15.40 -2.62
N ALA A 102 7.47 14.22 -2.05
CA ALA A 102 6.80 12.97 -2.40
C ALA A 102 5.33 12.94 -1.92
N SER A 103 4.55 12.04 -2.52
CA SER A 103 3.13 11.86 -2.22
C SER A 103 2.90 10.59 -1.37
N PRO A 104 2.39 10.71 -0.13
CA PRO A 104 2.02 9.54 0.66
C PRO A 104 0.73 8.91 0.12
N VAL A 105 0.68 7.58 0.08
CA VAL A 105 -0.53 6.80 -0.22
C VAL A 105 -0.72 5.76 0.88
N LEU A 106 -1.93 5.66 1.43
CA LEU A 106 -2.27 4.64 2.40
C LEU A 106 -2.80 3.40 1.67
N TYR A 107 -2.25 2.22 1.95
CA TYR A 107 -2.70 0.95 1.37
C TYR A 107 -3.43 0.13 2.44
N LEU A 108 -4.74 -0.07 2.25
CA LEU A 108 -5.60 -0.89 3.12
C LEU A 108 -5.54 -2.36 2.68
N PRO A 109 -4.95 -3.25 3.51
CA PRO A 109 -4.91 -4.69 3.24
C PRO A 109 -6.22 -5.39 3.68
N TRP A 110 -6.28 -6.70 3.47
CA TRP A 110 -7.38 -7.58 3.91
C TRP A 110 -7.06 -8.29 5.24
N THR A 111 -8.10 -8.72 5.95
CA THR A 111 -8.00 -9.61 7.10
C THR A 111 -7.75 -11.07 6.68
N ARG A 112 -7.33 -11.93 7.61
CA ARG A 112 -7.25 -13.40 7.40
C ARG A 112 -8.57 -13.99 6.89
N CYS A 113 -8.52 -15.16 6.25
CA CYS A 113 -9.68 -15.82 5.61
C CYS A 113 -10.83 -16.21 6.58
N ASP A 114 -10.62 -16.12 7.89
CA ASP A 114 -11.61 -16.28 8.96
C ASP A 114 -12.03 -14.95 9.61
N GLY A 115 -11.61 -13.83 9.02
CA GLY A 115 -11.63 -12.49 9.61
C GLY A 115 -12.59 -11.49 8.99
N GLU A 116 -13.58 -11.94 8.20
CA GLU A 116 -14.49 -11.05 7.47
C GLU A 116 -15.15 -10.01 8.38
N ALA A 117 -15.68 -10.45 9.52
CA ALA A 117 -16.37 -9.59 10.48
C ALA A 117 -15.49 -8.43 11.02
N ARG A 118 -14.16 -8.52 10.89
CA ARG A 118 -13.20 -7.52 11.36
C ARG A 118 -12.77 -6.53 10.27
N GLN A 119 -13.04 -6.83 9.00
CA GLN A 119 -12.60 -5.98 7.89
C GLN A 119 -13.22 -4.58 7.97
N ALA A 120 -14.52 -4.49 8.26
CA ALA A 120 -15.24 -3.21 8.28
C ALA A 120 -14.62 -2.21 9.29
N ALA A 121 -14.29 -2.67 10.49
CA ALA A 121 -13.66 -1.83 11.52
C ALA A 121 -12.24 -1.37 11.12
N MET A 122 -11.46 -2.25 10.48
CA MET A 122 -10.15 -1.90 9.94
C MET A 122 -10.28 -0.86 8.81
N THR A 123 -11.20 -1.08 7.86
CA THR A 123 -11.50 -0.15 6.78
C THR A 123 -11.88 1.23 7.31
N GLU A 124 -12.74 1.32 8.33
CA GLU A 124 -13.13 2.60 8.95
C GLU A 124 -11.91 3.35 9.52
N THR A 125 -11.00 2.63 10.19
CA THR A 125 -9.79 3.23 10.77
C THR A 125 -8.86 3.77 9.68
N TYR A 126 -8.69 3.04 8.58
CA TYR A 126 -7.90 3.48 7.43
C TYR A 126 -8.52 4.68 6.73
N LYS A 127 -9.85 4.68 6.53
CA LYS A 127 -10.58 5.83 5.93
C LYS A 127 -10.45 7.08 6.78
N LYS A 128 -10.60 6.96 8.10
CA LYS A 128 -10.40 8.06 9.05
C LYS A 128 -8.98 8.62 9.00
N ALA A 129 -7.96 7.76 8.90
CA ALA A 129 -6.59 8.22 8.75
C ALA A 129 -6.37 8.94 7.40
N ALA A 130 -6.87 8.37 6.30
CA ALA A 130 -6.79 8.99 4.98
C ALA A 130 -7.45 10.37 4.96
N GLU A 131 -8.62 10.52 5.58
CA GLU A 131 -9.32 11.80 5.72
C GLU A 131 -8.54 12.78 6.61
N VAL A 132 -8.13 12.39 7.82
CA VAL A 132 -7.41 13.28 8.75
C VAL A 132 -6.11 13.81 8.14
N TYR A 133 -5.35 12.95 7.45
CA TYR A 133 -4.08 13.33 6.86
C TYR A 133 -4.19 13.85 5.43
N GLN A 134 -5.38 13.79 4.82
CA GLN A 134 -5.65 14.19 3.43
C GLN A 134 -4.68 13.48 2.46
N ILE A 135 -4.68 12.14 2.52
CA ILE A 135 -3.85 11.29 1.67
C ILE A 135 -4.73 10.28 0.93
N PRO A 136 -4.40 9.91 -0.33
CA PRO A 136 -5.14 8.88 -1.06
C PRO A 136 -5.13 7.53 -0.33
N LEU A 137 -6.24 6.81 -0.43
CA LEU A 137 -6.40 5.44 0.07
C LEU A 137 -6.48 4.47 -1.12
N ALA A 138 -5.67 3.42 -1.11
CA ALA A 138 -5.78 2.25 -1.99
C ALA A 138 -6.59 1.16 -1.25
N PRO A 139 -7.88 0.96 -1.59
CA PRO A 139 -8.85 0.26 -0.74
C PRO A 139 -8.98 -1.24 -1.02
N ALA A 140 -7.88 -1.97 -1.27
CA ALA A 140 -7.97 -3.39 -1.63
C ALA A 140 -8.76 -4.22 -0.60
N GLY A 141 -8.49 -4.02 0.69
CA GLY A 141 -9.21 -4.71 1.76
C GLY A 141 -10.70 -4.41 1.85
N GLU A 142 -11.15 -3.25 1.37
CA GLU A 142 -12.58 -2.90 1.36
C GLU A 142 -13.36 -3.80 0.40
N TYR A 143 -12.78 -4.10 -0.76
CA TYR A 143 -13.43 -4.87 -1.82
C TYR A 143 -13.06 -6.36 -1.81
N TRP A 144 -12.07 -6.75 -1.03
CA TRP A 144 -11.54 -8.11 -0.97
C TRP A 144 -12.60 -9.20 -0.72
N TRP A 145 -13.45 -8.99 0.27
CA TRP A 145 -14.43 -9.99 0.70
C TRP A 145 -15.62 -10.11 -0.24
N GLU A 146 -16.06 -8.99 -0.81
CA GLU A 146 -17.11 -8.98 -1.84
C GLU A 146 -16.59 -9.70 -3.09
N TYR A 147 -15.41 -9.34 -3.57
CA TYR A 147 -14.77 -9.96 -4.73
C TYR A 147 -14.62 -11.48 -4.55
N ARG A 148 -14.14 -11.94 -3.38
CA ARG A 148 -14.01 -13.38 -3.08
C ARG A 148 -15.34 -14.13 -3.11
N LYS A 149 -16.46 -13.50 -2.74
CA LYS A 149 -17.78 -14.12 -2.78
C LYS A 149 -18.36 -14.18 -4.19
N GLU A 150 -18.10 -13.13 -4.98
CA GLU A 150 -18.55 -13.03 -6.37
C GLU A 150 -17.75 -13.92 -7.32
N HIS A 151 -16.48 -14.18 -6.98
CA HIS A 151 -15.54 -14.97 -7.76
C HIS A 151 -14.99 -16.17 -6.95
N PRO A 152 -15.82 -17.14 -6.54
CA PRO A 152 -15.37 -18.30 -5.77
C PRO A 152 -14.40 -19.22 -6.53
N GLU A 153 -14.30 -19.07 -7.85
CA GLU A 153 -13.34 -19.74 -8.72
C GLU A 153 -11.91 -19.17 -8.61
N ILE A 154 -11.75 -17.97 -8.06
CA ILE A 154 -10.47 -17.31 -7.87
C ILE A 154 -10.06 -17.47 -6.41
N GLU A 155 -9.00 -18.24 -6.16
CA GLU A 155 -8.42 -18.29 -4.82
C GLU A 155 -7.68 -16.98 -4.57
N MET A 156 -8.12 -16.24 -3.55
CA MET A 156 -7.58 -14.93 -3.16
C MET A 156 -6.48 -15.06 -2.09
N TYR A 157 -6.49 -16.15 -1.32
CA TYR A 157 -5.52 -16.39 -0.25
C TYR A 157 -4.47 -17.41 -0.66
N TYR A 158 -3.26 -17.23 -0.16
CA TYR A 158 -2.30 -18.32 -0.12
C TYR A 158 -2.77 -19.40 0.88
N GLU A 159 -2.14 -20.58 0.85
CA GLU A 159 -2.53 -21.76 1.64
C GLU A 159 -2.60 -21.49 3.17
N ASP A 160 -1.91 -20.46 3.66
CA ASP A 160 -1.92 -20.07 5.08
C ASP A 160 -3.13 -19.21 5.52
N GLY A 161 -4.00 -18.84 4.57
CA GLY A 161 -5.20 -18.05 4.83
C GLY A 161 -4.93 -16.62 5.31
N THR A 162 -3.72 -16.10 5.15
CA THR A 162 -3.29 -14.75 5.53
C THR A 162 -2.79 -13.96 4.35
N HIS A 163 -1.78 -14.50 3.67
CA HIS A 163 -1.15 -13.82 2.54
C HIS A 163 -2.04 -13.94 1.31
N ALA A 164 -1.83 -13.05 0.35
CA ALA A 164 -2.50 -13.12 -0.92
C ALA A 164 -1.96 -14.31 -1.73
N SER A 165 -2.84 -14.96 -2.47
CA SER A 165 -2.43 -15.69 -3.67
C SER A 165 -1.86 -14.71 -4.70
N GLU A 166 -1.30 -15.21 -5.79
CA GLU A 166 -0.86 -14.36 -6.91
C GLU A 166 -2.02 -13.48 -7.43
N ALA A 167 -3.21 -14.07 -7.61
CA ALA A 167 -4.42 -13.32 -8.01
C ALA A 167 -4.83 -12.26 -6.97
N GLY A 168 -4.68 -12.56 -5.68
CA GLY A 168 -4.91 -11.59 -4.61
C GLY A 168 -3.91 -10.42 -4.65
N SER A 169 -2.64 -10.69 -4.97
CA SER A 169 -1.62 -9.65 -5.12
C SER A 169 -1.90 -8.78 -6.34
N GLU A 170 -2.32 -9.37 -7.46
CA GLU A 170 -2.75 -8.63 -8.65
C GLU A 170 -3.95 -7.72 -8.38
N PHE A 171 -4.94 -8.23 -7.64
CA PHE A 171 -6.08 -7.45 -7.20
C PHE A 171 -5.65 -6.24 -6.35
N ALA A 172 -4.76 -6.45 -5.38
CA ALA A 172 -4.25 -5.37 -4.55
C ALA A 172 -3.42 -4.35 -5.35
N ALA A 173 -2.53 -4.83 -6.23
CA ALA A 173 -1.72 -3.99 -7.11
C ALA A 173 -2.60 -3.10 -8.00
N GLY A 174 -3.70 -3.65 -8.53
CA GLY A 174 -4.68 -2.89 -9.32
C GLY A 174 -5.26 -1.68 -8.58
N TYR A 175 -5.67 -1.85 -7.32
CA TYR A 175 -6.18 -0.72 -6.52
C TYR A 175 -5.09 0.31 -6.22
N ILE A 176 -3.86 -0.12 -5.93
CA ILE A 176 -2.75 0.81 -5.66
C ILE A 176 -2.40 1.61 -6.91
N TYR A 177 -2.26 0.95 -8.05
CA TYR A 177 -2.03 1.57 -9.35
C TYR A 177 -3.13 2.59 -9.69
N CYS A 178 -4.42 2.20 -9.58
CA CYS A 178 -5.54 3.09 -9.85
C CYS A 178 -5.55 4.32 -8.94
N THR A 179 -5.25 4.16 -7.65
CA THR A 179 -5.18 5.26 -6.69
C THR A 179 -4.07 6.25 -7.06
N ILE A 180 -2.86 5.76 -7.39
CA ILE A 180 -1.74 6.62 -7.80
C ILE A 180 -2.08 7.33 -9.12
N LEU A 181 -2.62 6.62 -10.11
CA LEU A 181 -2.99 7.20 -11.40
C LEU A 181 -4.06 8.29 -11.27
N ALA A 182 -5.05 8.09 -10.40
CA ALA A 182 -6.09 9.09 -10.12
C ALA A 182 -5.51 10.34 -9.46
N ASP A 183 -4.64 10.19 -8.46
CA ASP A 183 -3.98 11.30 -7.79
C ASP A 183 -3.06 12.09 -8.75
N MET A 184 -2.33 11.42 -9.64
CA MET A 184 -1.53 12.06 -10.69
C MET A 184 -2.36 12.92 -11.65
N LYS A 185 -3.60 12.51 -11.95
CA LYS A 185 -4.52 13.26 -12.83
C LYS A 185 -5.11 14.49 -12.14
N GLN A 186 -5.26 14.47 -10.82
CA GLN A 186 -5.76 15.62 -10.04
C GLN A 186 -4.70 16.72 -9.85
N LYS A 187 -3.41 16.36 -9.95
CA LYS A 187 -2.27 17.29 -9.79
C LYS A 187 -1.83 17.97 -11.09
N GLN A 188 -2.40 17.59 -12.23
CA GLN A 188 -2.16 18.19 -13.55
C GLN A 188 -3.14 19.33 -13.80
#